data_AF-A0A7C8Z9H9-F1
#
_entry.id   AF-A0A7C8Z9H9-F1
#
_cell.length_a   1.000
_cell.length_b   1.000
_cell.length_c   1.000
_cell.angle_alpha   90.00
_cell.angle_beta   90.00
_cell.angle_gamma   90.00
#
_symmetry.space_group_name_H-M   'P 1'
#
loop_
_entity.id
_entity.type
_entity.pdbx_description
1 polymer ?
#
loop_
_entity_poly.entity_id
_entity_poly.type
_entity_poly.pdbx_seq_one_letter_code
_entity_poly.pdbx_strand_id
1 'polypeptide(L)'
;RLSPLNMTVKELTGDMQLSRNELEETQMIVTTPEKWDVITRKSSDMSLSMLVKLLIIDEVHLLNDDRGPVIEALVARTLRQVESTQSMIRIVGLSATLPNYLEVAQFLRVNPESGLFFFDS
;
A
#
# COMPACT_ATOMS: atom_id res chain seq x y z
N ARG A 1 -17.90 -10.06 3.56
CA ARG A 1 -18.22 -9.90 2.12
C ARG A 1 -18.50 -8.42 1.87
N LEU A 2 -17.82 -7.78 0.92
CA LEU A 2 -18.04 -6.36 0.57
C LEU A 2 -19.15 -6.16 -0.47
N SER A 3 -19.80 -7.24 -0.92
CA SER A 3 -20.88 -7.20 -1.90
C SER A 3 -22.06 -6.28 -1.54
N PRO A 4 -22.46 -6.08 -0.27
CA PRO A 4 -23.53 -5.14 0.05
C PRO A 4 -23.15 -3.67 -0.20
N LEU A 5 -21.86 -3.36 -0.33
CA LEU A 5 -21.34 -2.02 -0.59
C LEU A 5 -21.09 -1.77 -2.09
N ASN A 6 -21.48 -2.71 -2.98
CA ASN A 6 -21.18 -2.66 -4.41
C ASN A 6 -19.69 -2.46 -4.71
N MET A 7 -18.80 -3.01 -3.87
CA MET A 7 -17.36 -2.98 -4.09
C MET A 7 -16.89 -4.24 -4.80
N THR A 8 -16.21 -4.03 -5.92
CA THR A 8 -15.48 -5.06 -6.67
C THR A 8 -14.06 -5.16 -6.12
N VAL A 9 -13.70 -6.38 -5.72
CA VAL A 9 -12.36 -6.75 -5.27
C VAL A 9 -11.71 -7.62 -6.32
N LYS A 10 -10.49 -7.29 -6.73
CA LYS A 10 -9.68 -8.13 -7.62
C LYS A 10 -8.35 -8.45 -6.97
N GLU A 11 -7.92 -9.69 -7.17
CA GLU A 11 -6.57 -10.11 -6.86
C GLU A 11 -5.69 -9.90 -8.11
N LEU A 12 -4.50 -9.36 -7.90
CA LEU A 12 -3.52 -9.13 -8.94
C LEU A 12 -2.22 -9.83 -8.54
N THR A 13 -2.15 -11.12 -8.86
CA THR A 13 -1.01 -12.00 -8.56
C THR A 13 -0.48 -12.67 -9.82
N GLY A 14 0.76 -13.15 -9.76
CA GLY A 14 1.44 -13.81 -10.88
C GLY A 14 1.44 -12.98 -12.16
N ASP A 15 1.04 -13.61 -13.26
CA ASP A 15 1.02 -13.01 -14.60
C ASP A 15 -0.28 -12.25 -14.92
N MET A 16 -1.22 -12.13 -13.98
CA MET A 16 -2.45 -11.37 -14.24
C MET A 16 -2.14 -9.92 -14.58
N GLN A 17 -2.80 -9.45 -15.64
CA GLN A 17 -2.89 -8.04 -16.02
C GLN A 17 -4.38 -7.70 -16.07
N LEU A 18 -4.76 -6.64 -15.38
CA LEU A 18 -6.13 -6.13 -15.47
C LEU A 18 -6.23 -5.27 -16.72
N SER A 19 -7.32 -5.44 -17.46
CA SER A 19 -7.67 -4.51 -18.53
C SER A 19 -8.04 -3.14 -17.96
N ARG A 20 -7.98 -2.08 -18.77
CA ARG A 20 -8.38 -0.73 -18.32
C ARG A 20 -9.81 -0.69 -17.75
N ASN A 21 -10.74 -1.38 -18.41
CA ASN A 21 -12.13 -1.46 -17.96
C ASN A 21 -12.24 -2.12 -16.58
N GLU A 22 -11.52 -3.23 -16.36
CA GLU A 22 -11.52 -3.88 -15.05
C GLU A 22 -10.89 -3.01 -13.97
N LEU A 23 -9.86 -2.23 -14.29
CA LEU A 23 -9.25 -1.30 -13.33
C LEU A 23 -10.23 -0.19 -12.94
N GLU A 24 -11.01 0.35 -13.88
CA GLU A 24 -12.03 1.38 -13.61
C GLU A 24 -13.20 0.83 -12.77
N GLU A 25 -13.57 -0.43 -12.98
CA GLU A 25 -14.65 -1.10 -12.23
C GLU A 25 -14.22 -1.61 -10.84
N THR A 26 -12.92 -1.68 -10.56
CA THR A 26 -12.36 -2.26 -9.34
C THR A 26 -12.05 -1.20 -8.28
N GLN A 27 -12.64 -1.34 -7.09
CA GLN A 27 -12.40 -0.41 -5.97
C GLN A 27 -11.32 -0.92 -5.01
N MET A 28 -11.03 -2.22 -5.00
CA MET A 28 -10.01 -2.82 -4.14
C MET A 28 -9.15 -3.81 -4.92
N ILE A 29 -7.85 -3.59 -4.87
CA ILE A 29 -6.86 -4.49 -5.47
C ILE A 29 -6.05 -5.13 -4.35
N VAL A 30 -6.01 -6.45 -4.32
CA VAL A 30 -5.13 -7.24 -3.45
C VAL A 30 -3.96 -7.72 -4.29
N THR A 31 -2.74 -7.38 -3.91
CA THR A 31 -1.53 -7.65 -4.72
C THR A 31 -0.32 -7.82 -3.82
N THR A 32 0.75 -8.42 -4.35
CA THR A 32 2.03 -8.45 -3.64
C THR A 32 2.78 -7.13 -3.78
N PRO A 33 3.68 -6.78 -2.84
CA PRO A 33 4.54 -5.60 -2.94
C PRO A 33 5.32 -5.54 -4.25
N GLU A 34 5.87 -6.67 -4.70
CA GLU A 34 6.68 -6.76 -5.92
C GLU A 34 5.84 -6.42 -7.16
N LYS A 35 4.62 -6.95 -7.22
CA LYS A 35 3.73 -6.73 -8.35
C LYS A 35 3.23 -5.29 -8.37
N TRP A 36 2.92 -4.70 -7.21
CA TRP A 36 2.56 -3.30 -7.09
C TRP A 36 3.71 -2.35 -7.47
N ASP A 37 4.95 -2.69 -7.10
CA ASP A 37 6.14 -1.92 -7.48
C ASP A 37 6.30 -1.90 -9.00
N VAL A 38 6.14 -3.05 -9.67
CA VAL A 38 6.17 -3.13 -11.14
C VAL A 38 5.09 -2.26 -11.79
N ILE A 39 3.84 -2.30 -11.30
CA ILE A 39 2.74 -1.48 -11.86
C ILE A 39 3.04 0.00 -11.70
N THR A 40 3.42 0.42 -10.49
CA THR A 40 3.67 1.82 -10.19
C THR A 40 4.94 2.37 -10.88
N ARG A 41 5.79 1.51 -11.47
CA ARG A 41 6.93 1.91 -12.32
C ARG A 41 6.52 2.13 -13.78
N LYS A 42 5.44 1.50 -14.26
CA LYS A 42 4.99 1.63 -15.65
C LYS A 42 4.23 2.94 -15.84
N SER A 43 4.75 3.80 -16.70
CA SER A 43 4.17 5.13 -16.98
C SER A 43 2.74 5.09 -17.55
N SER A 44 2.34 3.99 -18.21
CA SER A 44 1.00 3.79 -18.73
C SER A 44 -0.07 3.69 -17.64
N ASP A 45 0.32 3.26 -16.44
CA ASP A 45 -0.57 2.94 -15.32
C ASP A 45 -0.50 4.00 -14.21
N MET A 46 0.19 5.12 -14.46
CA MET A 46 0.21 6.29 -13.56
C MET A 46 -1.19 6.83 -13.24
N SER A 47 -2.15 6.64 -14.15
CA SER A 47 -3.55 6.98 -13.87
C SER A 47 -4.11 6.19 -12.69
N LEU A 48 -3.74 4.91 -12.56
CA LEU A 48 -4.18 4.07 -11.45
C LEU A 48 -3.59 4.55 -10.13
N SER A 49 -2.28 4.82 -10.09
CA SER A 49 -1.61 5.25 -8.86
C SER A 49 -2.15 6.61 -8.38
N MET A 50 -2.62 7.46 -9.29
CA MET A 50 -3.29 8.74 -8.95
C MET A 50 -4.68 8.57 -8.32
N LEU A 51 -5.38 7.46 -8.60
CA LEU A 51 -6.69 7.17 -8.04
C LEU A 51 -6.61 6.59 -6.62
N VAL A 52 -5.47 6.03 -6.24
CA VAL A 52 -5.27 5.42 -4.91
C VAL A 52 -5.42 6.49 -3.82
N LYS A 53 -6.34 6.26 -2.89
CA LYS A 53 -6.52 7.09 -1.68
C LYS A 53 -6.15 6.36 -0.38
N LEU A 54 -6.03 5.04 -0.44
CA LEU A 54 -5.72 4.18 0.68
C LEU A 54 -4.73 3.11 0.20
N LEU A 55 -3.60 3.01 0.89
CA LEU A 55 -2.61 1.95 0.74
C LEU A 55 -2.53 1.18 2.06
N ILE A 56 -2.87 -0.11 2.03
CA ILE A 56 -2.72 -1.00 3.18
C ILE A 56 -1.50 -1.88 2.90
N ILE A 57 -0.53 -1.86 3.80
CA ILE A 57 0.65 -2.72 3.75
C ILE A 57 0.50 -3.73 4.88
N ASP A 58 0.26 -4.98 4.50
CA ASP A 58 0.24 -6.08 5.44
C ASP A 58 1.66 -6.59 5.69
N GLU A 59 1.91 -7.12 6.88
CA GLU A 59 3.20 -7.66 7.30
C GLU A 59 4.39 -6.70 7.12
N VAL A 60 4.25 -5.47 7.63
CA VAL A 60 5.31 -4.44 7.61
C VAL A 60 6.59 -4.90 8.32
N HIS A 61 6.51 -5.91 9.19
CA HIS A 61 7.67 -6.55 9.79
C HIS A 61 8.66 -7.16 8.78
N LEU A 62 8.23 -7.40 7.54
CA LEU A 62 9.10 -7.82 6.44
C LEU A 62 10.07 -6.73 5.97
N LEU A 63 9.99 -5.50 6.50
CA LEU A 63 11.01 -4.47 6.31
C LEU A 63 12.41 -4.94 6.72
N ASN A 64 12.50 -5.83 7.71
CA ASN A 64 13.78 -6.39 8.18
C ASN A 64 14.25 -7.63 7.38
N ASP A 65 13.52 -8.01 6.33
CA ASP A 65 13.80 -9.19 5.50
C ASP A 65 14.23 -8.77 4.09
N ASP A 66 14.55 -9.72 3.21
CA ASP A 66 14.98 -9.48 1.82
C ASP A 66 13.94 -8.73 0.97
N ARG A 67 12.69 -8.69 1.44
CA ARG A 67 11.57 -7.97 0.79
C ARG A 67 11.45 -6.52 1.23
N GLY A 68 12.15 -6.12 2.29
CA GLY A 68 12.14 -4.77 2.84
C GLY A 68 12.41 -3.67 1.80
N PRO A 69 13.44 -3.79 0.93
CA PRO A 69 13.72 -2.77 -0.08
C PRO A 69 12.55 -2.47 -1.03
N VAL A 70 11.69 -3.46 -1.31
CA VAL A 70 10.50 -3.27 -2.17
C VAL A 70 9.45 -2.45 -1.44
N ILE A 71 9.19 -2.77 -0.16
CA ILE A 71 8.26 -2.00 0.69
C ILE A 71 8.78 -0.56 0.86
N GLU A 72 10.09 -0.40 1.06
CA GLU A 72 10.74 0.91 1.16
C GLU A 72 10.50 1.77 -0.09
N ALA A 73 10.77 1.19 -1.26
CA ALA A 73 10.58 1.87 -2.54
C ALA A 73 9.12 2.26 -2.79
N LEU A 74 8.16 1.42 -2.37
CA LEU A 74 6.74 1.70 -2.47
C LEU A 74 6.33 2.87 -1.59
N VAL A 75 6.65 2.84 -0.30
CA VAL A 75 6.30 3.89 0.66
C VAL A 75 6.94 5.21 0.25
N ALA A 76 8.23 5.22 -0.09
CA ALA A 76 8.93 6.43 -0.54
C ALA A 76 8.28 7.05 -1.78
N ARG A 77 7.83 6.22 -2.74
CA ARG A 77 7.14 6.69 -3.93
C ARG A 77 5.75 7.25 -3.62
N THR A 78 5.00 6.57 -2.76
CA THR A 78 3.68 7.05 -2.32
C THR A 78 3.80 8.39 -1.60
N LEU A 79 4.74 8.55 -0.68
CA LEU A 79 4.98 9.82 0.02
C LEU A 79 5.36 10.93 -0.96
N ARG A 80 6.30 10.67 -1.87
CA ARG A 80 6.67 11.64 -2.92
C ARG A 80 5.50 12.00 -3.82
N GLN A 81 4.60 11.06 -4.11
CA GLN A 81 3.39 11.32 -4.89
C GLN A 81 2.42 12.21 -4.12
N VAL A 82 2.24 11.98 -2.82
CA VAL A 82 1.41 12.85 -1.96
C VAL A 82 1.96 14.28 -1.97
N GLU A 83 3.27 14.44 -1.82
CA GLU A 83 3.94 15.74 -1.87
C GLU A 83 3.80 16.43 -3.23
N SER A 84 3.97 15.70 -4.34
CA SER A 84 3.93 16.30 -5.69
C SER A 84 2.53 16.60 -6.19
N THR A 85 1.55 15.76 -5.87
CA THR A 85 0.16 15.91 -6.34
C THR A 85 -0.72 16.70 -5.38
N GLN A 86 -0.24 16.97 -4.15
CA GLN A 86 -1.04 17.55 -3.06
C GLN A 86 -2.32 16.77 -2.76
N SER A 87 -2.37 15.49 -3.16
CA SER A 87 -3.47 14.57 -2.89
C SER A 87 -3.04 13.58 -1.81
N MET A 88 -3.69 13.65 -0.66
CA MET A 88 -3.43 12.75 0.45
C MET A 88 -3.75 11.29 0.09
N ILE A 89 -2.82 10.39 0.40
CA ILE A 89 -2.98 8.94 0.37
C ILE A 89 -2.80 8.45 1.81
N ARG A 90 -3.83 7.80 2.36
CA ARG A 90 -3.76 7.20 3.69
C ARG A 90 -2.93 5.91 3.61
N ILE A 91 -1.87 5.81 4.41
CA ILE A 91 -1.10 4.58 4.56
C ILE A 91 -1.53 3.91 5.87
N VAL A 92 -1.83 2.61 5.81
CA VAL A 92 -2.10 1.77 6.98
C VAL A 92 -1.12 0.61 6.95
N GLY A 93 -0.25 0.54 7.96
CA GLY A 93 0.66 -0.57 8.15
C GLY A 93 0.11 -1.55 9.18
N LEU A 94 0.07 -2.83 8.84
CA LEU A 94 -0.24 -3.93 9.76
C LEU A 94 1.06 -4.71 10.01
N SER A 95 1.32 -5.08 11.26
CA SER A 95 2.56 -5.75 11.63
C SER A 95 2.34 -6.63 12.86
N ALA A 96 3.11 -7.71 12.94
CA ALA A 96 3.37 -8.39 14.21
C ALA A 96 4.09 -7.47 15.20
N THR A 97 4.11 -7.86 16.47
CA THR A 97 4.85 -7.15 17.53
C THR A 97 6.34 -7.16 17.21
N LEU A 98 6.89 -5.99 16.90
CA LEU A 98 8.30 -5.77 16.61
C LEU A 98 8.95 -4.95 17.73
N PRO A 99 10.22 -5.20 18.10
CA PRO A 99 10.95 -4.32 19.01
C PRO A 99 11.10 -2.88 18.48
N ASN A 100 11.22 -2.71 17.16
CA ASN A 100 11.49 -1.44 16.48
C ASN A 100 10.23 -0.79 15.87
N TYR A 101 9.04 -1.02 16.44
CA TYR A 101 7.79 -0.49 15.91
C TYR A 101 7.74 1.05 15.82
N LEU A 102 8.47 1.77 16.67
CA LEU A 102 8.59 3.23 16.62
C LEU A 102 9.30 3.72 15.35
N GLU A 103 10.36 3.03 14.93
CA GLU A 103 11.11 3.36 13.71
C GLU A 103 10.23 3.11 12.47
N VAL A 104 9.49 1.99 12.48
CA VAL A 104 8.52 1.67 11.43
C VAL A 104 7.41 2.72 11.35
N ALA A 105 6.87 3.16 12.50
CA ALA A 105 5.86 4.21 12.55
C ALA A 105 6.39 5.53 11.97
N GLN A 106 7.62 5.90 12.34
CA GLN A 106 8.28 7.10 11.81
C GLN A 106 8.50 6.99 10.30
N PHE A 107 8.95 5.83 9.82
CA PHE A 107 9.15 5.54 8.41
C PHE A 107 7.85 5.70 7.60
N LEU A 108 6.74 5.20 8.11
CA LEU A 108 5.40 5.34 7.51
C LEU A 108 4.75 6.72 7.72
N ARG A 109 5.46 7.68 8.37
CA ARG A 109 4.96 9.02 8.72
C ARG A 109 3.69 8.99 9.60
N VAL A 110 3.59 7.99 10.47
CA VAL A 110 2.49 7.84 11.42
C VAL A 110 2.68 8.80 12.59
N ASN A 111 1.61 9.47 13.02
CA ASN A 111 1.61 10.24 14.27
C ASN A 111 1.59 9.27 15.47
N PRO A 112 2.61 9.26 16.35
CA PRO A 112 2.67 8.34 17.49
C PRO A 112 1.50 8.48 18.48
N GLU A 113 0.90 9.66 18.61
CA GLU A 113 -0.16 9.91 19.59
C GLU A 113 -1.54 9.44 19.13
N SER A 114 -1.80 9.43 17.82
CA SER A 114 -3.14 9.19 17.26
C SER A 114 -3.22 8.06 16.24
N GLY A 115 -2.09 7.60 15.71
CA GLY A 115 -2.02 6.64 14.61
C GLY A 115 -1.19 5.40 14.89
N LEU A 116 -0.42 5.37 15.98
CA LEU A 116 0.36 4.21 16.39
C LEU A 116 -0.39 3.42 17.44
N PHE A 117 -0.62 2.14 17.17
CA PHE A 117 -1.25 1.21 18.08
C PHE A 117 -0.33 0.01 18.27
N PHE A 118 0.02 -0.27 19.53
CA PHE A 118 0.80 -1.42 19.93
C PHE A 118 -0.04 -2.21 20.94
N PHE A 119 -0.22 -3.50 20.68
CA PHE A 119 -0.98 -4.41 21.53
C PHE A 119 -0.02 -5.49 22.02
N ASP A 120 0.17 -5.56 23.33
CA ASP A 120 0.85 -6.67 23.98
C ASP A 120 -0.08 -7.89 24.09
N SER A 121 0.51 -9.04 24.36
CA SER A 121 -0.17 -10.33 24.55
C SER A 121 -0.70 -10.50 25.97
#